data_AF-A0A9P3H9M2-F1
#
_entry.id   AF-A0A9P3H9M2-F1
#
_cell.length_a   1.000
_cell.length_b   1.000
_cell.length_c   1.000
_cell.angle_alpha   90.00
_cell.angle_beta   90.00
_cell.angle_gamma   90.00
#
_symmetry.space_group_name_H-M   'P 1'
#
loop_
_entity.id
_entity.type
_entity.pdbx_description
1 polymer ?
#
loop_
_entity_poly.entity_id
_entity_poly.type
_entity_poly.pdbx_seq_one_letter_code
_entity_poly.pdbx_strand_id
1 'polypeptide(L)'
;MSFAGTPHSGPLSVSDYYSQALNEADAGKRRRLFADARSSNPSSYQLWVKAAEVEEHYGADQSKLKEMLSKGVTVFKNPAGSGCTENHDHSEHGFSGSHAVDKHTWLNEASLAEKSGKGKTAAALHEVVGEVL
;
A
#
# COMPACT_ATOMS: atom_id res chain seq x y z
N MET A 1 8.13 -35.01 -16.55
CA MET A 1 7.75 -33.60 -16.68
C MET A 1 6.88 -33.25 -15.48
N SER A 2 7.48 -32.77 -14.40
CA SER A 2 6.77 -32.52 -13.13
C SER A 2 6.63 -31.02 -12.94
N PHE A 3 5.48 -30.45 -13.31
CA PHE A 3 5.09 -29.12 -12.87
C PHE A 3 4.72 -29.22 -11.39
N ALA A 4 5.71 -29.05 -10.52
CA ALA A 4 5.49 -28.85 -9.09
C ALA A 4 4.89 -27.44 -8.91
N GLY A 5 3.60 -27.29 -9.19
CA GLY A 5 2.82 -26.14 -8.74
C GLY A 5 2.62 -26.30 -7.24
N THR A 6 3.48 -25.69 -6.44
CA THR A 6 3.27 -25.58 -5.00
C THR A 6 1.93 -24.84 -4.77
N PRO A 7 1.01 -25.39 -3.98
CA PRO A 7 -0.16 -24.63 -3.56
C PRO A 7 0.36 -23.52 -2.64
N HIS A 8 0.37 -22.28 -3.12
CA HIS A 8 0.74 -21.12 -2.32
C HIS A 8 -0.41 -20.83 -1.35
N SER A 9 -0.54 -21.67 -0.31
CA SER A 9 -1.46 -21.51 0.82
C SER A 9 -0.77 -20.71 1.93
N GLY A 10 -0.27 -19.53 1.59
CA GLY A 10 0.21 -18.51 2.53
C GLY A 10 -0.31 -17.15 2.09
N PRO A 11 -0.45 -16.16 3.00
CA PRO A 11 -0.80 -14.81 2.61
C PRO A 11 0.22 -14.31 1.58
N LEU A 12 -0.24 -14.03 0.36
CA LEU A 12 0.61 -13.57 -0.74
C LEU A 12 1.41 -12.33 -0.31
N SER A 13 2.68 -12.28 -0.70
CA SER A 13 3.52 -11.13 -0.37
C SER A 13 3.11 -9.91 -1.21
N VAL A 14 3.48 -8.71 -0.74
CA VAL A 14 3.22 -7.45 -1.48
C VAL A 14 3.79 -7.50 -2.90
N SER A 15 4.95 -8.14 -3.07
CA SER A 15 5.60 -8.32 -4.37
C SER A 15 4.82 -9.26 -5.29
N ASP A 16 4.20 -10.32 -4.74
CA ASP A 16 3.37 -11.24 -5.54
C ASP A 16 2.14 -10.52 -6.09
N TYR A 17 1.47 -9.71 -5.25
CA TYR A 17 0.34 -8.88 -5.70
C TYR A 17 0.74 -7.89 -6.79
N TYR A 18 1.91 -7.28 -6.69
CA TYR A 18 2.44 -6.39 -7.73
C TYR A 18 2.63 -7.13 -9.06
N SER A 19 3.30 -8.29 -9.04
CA SER A 19 3.49 -9.12 -10.24
C SER A 19 2.17 -9.61 -10.82
N GLN A 20 1.21 -10.02 -9.99
CA GLN A 20 -0.10 -10.47 -10.44
C GLN A 20 -0.89 -9.32 -11.06
N ALA A 21 -0.84 -8.13 -10.47
CA ALA A 21 -1.50 -6.95 -11.02
C ALA A 21 -0.89 -6.49 -12.35
N LEU A 22 0.41 -6.66 -12.58
CA LEU A 22 1.04 -6.39 -13.89
C LEU A 22 0.64 -7.38 -14.98
N ASN A 23 0.20 -8.59 -14.63
CA ASN A 23 -0.32 -9.57 -15.58
C ASN A 23 -1.81 -9.36 -15.87
N GLU A 24 -2.51 -8.63 -15.01
CA GLU A 24 -3.95 -8.43 -15.13
C GLU A 24 -4.25 -7.17 -15.94
N ALA A 25 -4.83 -7.34 -17.13
CA ALA A 25 -5.18 -6.22 -18.01
C ALA A 25 -6.38 -5.40 -17.47
N ASP A 26 -7.27 -6.03 -16.70
CA ASP A 26 -8.48 -5.38 -16.19
C ASP A 26 -8.21 -4.52 -14.93
N ALA A 27 -8.50 -3.22 -15.02
CA ALA A 27 -8.31 -2.29 -13.91
C ALA A 27 -9.21 -2.60 -12.70
N GLY A 28 -10.42 -3.15 -12.93
CA GLY A 28 -11.34 -3.52 -11.86
C GLY A 28 -10.78 -4.67 -11.01
N LYS A 29 -10.25 -5.70 -11.66
CA LYS A 29 -9.60 -6.83 -10.99
C LYS A 29 -8.35 -6.42 -10.22
N ARG A 30 -7.46 -5.59 -10.80
CA ARG A 30 -6.28 -5.06 -10.09
C ARG A 30 -6.65 -4.35 -8.80
N ARG A 31 -7.64 -3.45 -8.86
CA ARG A 31 -8.11 -2.71 -7.68
C ARG A 31 -8.70 -3.64 -6.62
N ARG A 32 -9.44 -4.66 -7.04
CA ARG A 32 -10.01 -5.66 -6.12
C ARG A 32 -8.91 -6.51 -5.46
N LEU A 33 -7.89 -6.89 -6.22
CA LEU A 33 -6.71 -7.60 -5.73
C LEU A 33 -5.97 -6.79 -4.66
N PHE A 34 -5.70 -5.51 -4.91
CA PHE A 34 -5.09 -4.64 -3.89
C PHE A 34 -6.04 -4.31 -2.73
N ALA A 35 -7.36 -4.31 -2.93
CA ALA A 35 -8.32 -4.17 -1.84
C ALA A 35 -8.29 -5.37 -0.90
N ASP A 36 -8.28 -6.58 -1.46
CA ASP A 36 -8.18 -7.84 -0.71
C ASP A 36 -6.82 -7.93 0.03
N ALA A 37 -5.74 -7.58 -0.66
CA ALA A 37 -4.41 -7.50 -0.05
C ALA A 37 -4.36 -6.54 1.14
N ARG A 38 -5.05 -5.38 1.05
CA ARG A 38 -5.15 -4.41 2.15
C ARG A 38 -6.02 -4.91 3.30
N SER A 39 -7.06 -5.69 3.02
CA SER A 39 -7.86 -6.35 4.06
C SER A 39 -7.05 -7.42 4.79
N SER A 40 -6.20 -8.15 4.06
CA SER A 40 -5.33 -9.19 4.62
C SER A 40 -4.12 -8.62 5.37
N ASN A 41 -3.57 -7.49 4.90
CA ASN A 41 -2.41 -6.82 5.48
C ASN A 41 -2.64 -5.29 5.57
N PRO A 42 -3.44 -4.82 6.53
CA PRO A 42 -3.74 -3.40 6.72
C PRO A 42 -2.51 -2.60 7.17
N SER A 43 -1.48 -3.30 7.65
CA SER A 43 -0.24 -2.75 8.20
C SER A 43 0.79 -2.39 7.14
N SER A 44 0.58 -2.78 5.87
CA SER A 44 1.57 -2.58 4.82
C SER A 44 1.26 -1.38 3.93
N TYR A 45 2.02 -0.31 4.13
CA TYR A 45 1.98 0.88 3.27
C TYR A 45 2.44 0.60 1.83
N GLN A 46 3.31 -0.40 1.65
CA GLN A 46 3.85 -0.80 0.36
C GLN A 46 2.74 -1.22 -0.61
N LEU A 47 1.62 -1.76 -0.12
CA LEU A 47 0.46 -2.09 -0.96
C LEU A 47 -0.10 -0.87 -1.69
N TRP A 48 -0.07 0.31 -1.07
CA TRP A 48 -0.55 1.55 -1.68
C TRP A 48 0.43 2.08 -2.72
N VAL A 49 1.73 2.02 -2.41
CA VAL A 49 2.79 2.40 -3.35
C VAL A 49 2.73 1.50 -4.57
N LYS A 50 2.76 0.17 -4.38
CA LYS A 50 2.70 -0.80 -5.47
C LYS A 50 1.42 -0.70 -6.30
N ALA A 51 0.27 -0.42 -5.69
CA ALA A 51 -0.96 -0.18 -6.42
C ALA A 51 -0.86 1.05 -7.34
N ALA A 52 -0.26 2.14 -6.85
CA ALA A 52 -0.03 3.35 -7.65
C ALA A 52 0.98 3.07 -8.80
N GLU A 53 2.08 2.38 -8.50
CA GLU A 53 3.07 2.02 -9.51
C GLU A 53 2.46 1.20 -10.66
N VAL A 54 1.56 0.26 -10.35
CA VAL A 54 0.85 -0.53 -11.37
C VAL A 54 -0.12 0.33 -12.15
N GLU A 55 -0.92 1.17 -11.49
CA GLU A 55 -1.85 2.05 -12.19
C GLU A 55 -1.11 3.03 -13.13
N GLU A 56 0.07 3.54 -12.74
CA GLU A 56 0.93 4.35 -13.61
C GLU A 56 1.37 3.57 -14.86
N HIS A 57 1.77 2.30 -14.68
CA HIS A 57 2.18 1.44 -15.80
C HIS A 57 1.05 1.25 -16.83
N TYR A 58 -0.20 1.20 -16.39
CA TYR A 58 -1.38 1.13 -17.28
C TYR A 58 -1.86 2.50 -17.78
N GLY A 59 -1.14 3.58 -17.48
CA GLY A 59 -1.43 4.92 -17.97
C GLY A 59 -2.46 5.70 -17.14
N ALA A 60 -2.63 5.37 -15.85
CA ALA A 60 -3.49 6.15 -14.96
C ALA A 60 -2.99 7.59 -14.79
N ASP A 61 -3.93 8.50 -14.59
CA ASP A 61 -3.65 9.91 -14.36
C ASP A 61 -2.93 10.15 -13.03
N GLN A 62 -2.05 11.15 -13.01
CA GLN A 62 -1.34 11.57 -11.81
C GLN A 62 -2.30 11.94 -10.67
N SER A 63 -3.45 12.56 -10.98
CA SER A 63 -4.48 12.87 -9.98
C SER A 63 -5.05 11.61 -9.31
N LYS A 64 -5.22 10.52 -10.07
CA LYS A 64 -5.71 9.23 -9.54
C LYS A 64 -4.68 8.60 -8.60
N LEU A 65 -3.41 8.64 -9.01
CA LEU A 65 -2.27 8.18 -8.20
C LEU A 65 -2.18 8.97 -6.90
N LYS A 66 -2.24 10.31 -7.00
CA LYS A 66 -2.25 11.23 -5.84
C LYS A 66 -3.38 10.92 -4.87
N GLU A 67 -4.61 10.73 -5.37
CA GLU A 67 -5.76 10.39 -4.53
C GLU A 67 -5.57 9.05 -3.80
N MET A 68 -5.08 8.02 -4.51
CA MET A 68 -4.81 6.70 -3.92
C MET A 68 -3.72 6.78 -2.85
N LEU A 69 -2.61 7.44 -3.16
CA LEU A 69 -1.49 7.60 -2.24
C LEU A 69 -1.87 8.45 -1.04
N SER A 70 -2.66 9.52 -1.23
CA SER A 70 -3.18 10.35 -0.14
C SER A 70 -4.04 9.57 0.83
N LYS A 71 -4.92 8.68 0.34
CA LYS A 71 -5.68 7.76 1.20
C LYS A 71 -4.75 6.83 1.98
N GLY A 72 -3.74 6.27 1.32
CA GLY A 72 -2.72 5.44 1.98
C GLY A 72 -1.99 6.20 3.09
N VAL A 73 -1.34 7.31 2.75
CA VAL A 73 -0.62 8.15 3.72
C VAL A 73 -1.54 8.59 4.85
N THR A 74 -2.80 8.93 4.60
CA THR A 74 -3.76 9.30 5.66
C THR A 74 -4.06 8.14 6.60
N VAL A 75 -4.23 6.92 6.08
CA VAL A 75 -4.42 5.70 6.88
C VAL A 75 -3.20 5.42 7.76
N PHE A 76 -1.98 5.64 7.23
CA PHE A 76 -0.72 5.40 7.94
C PHE A 76 -0.18 6.62 8.72
N LYS A 77 -0.78 7.79 8.59
CA LYS A 77 -0.35 9.03 9.26
C LYS A 77 -0.98 9.20 10.65
N ASN A 78 -1.95 8.36 11.04
CA ASN A 78 -2.66 8.55 12.29
C ASN A 78 -2.67 7.33 13.24
N PRO A 79 -2.32 7.50 14.53
CA PRO A 79 -2.55 6.53 15.60
C PRO A 79 -4.00 6.50 16.18
N ALA A 80 -4.98 7.23 15.64
CA ALA A 80 -6.32 7.36 16.25
C ALA A 80 -7.49 7.29 15.25
N GLY A 81 -7.65 6.15 14.57
CA GLY A 81 -8.71 5.99 13.55
C GLY A 81 -9.35 4.61 13.42
N SER A 82 -9.04 3.65 14.29
CA SER A 82 -9.78 2.38 14.37
C SER A 82 -10.64 2.41 15.62
N GLY A 83 -11.84 2.96 15.51
CA GLY A 83 -12.82 2.99 16.60
C GLY A 83 -13.61 1.68 16.68
N CYS A 84 -13.43 0.95 17.78
CA CYS A 84 -14.45 0.20 18.52
C CYS A 84 -13.81 -0.18 19.88
N THR A 85 -13.96 0.63 20.93
CA THR A 85 -14.97 0.50 21.99
C THR A 85 -15.26 -0.95 22.39
N GLU A 86 -14.49 -1.51 23.31
CA GLU A 86 -15.09 -2.40 24.31
C GLU A 86 -14.39 -2.21 25.64
N ASN A 87 -15.20 -1.83 26.63
CA ASN A 87 -14.79 -1.63 28.01
C ASN A 87 -14.50 -3.01 28.61
N HIS A 88 -13.24 -3.32 28.91
CA HIS A 88 -12.93 -4.36 29.90
C HIS A 88 -11.62 -4.04 30.63
N ASP A 89 -11.81 -3.61 31.87
CA ASP A 89 -11.09 -4.01 33.08
C ASP A 89 -9.61 -4.47 32.94
N HIS A 90 -8.75 -3.63 33.53
CA HIS A 90 -7.51 -3.95 34.24
C HIS A 90 -6.35 -4.69 33.54
N SER A 91 -5.18 -4.07 33.70
CA SER A 91 -3.81 -4.62 33.66
C SER A 91 -3.00 -4.43 32.37
N GLU A 92 -2.19 -3.37 32.42
CA GLU A 92 -0.81 -3.27 31.96
C GLU A 92 -0.35 -4.28 30.89
N HIS A 93 -0.25 -3.82 29.64
CA HIS A 93 0.85 -4.13 28.72
C HIS A 93 0.91 -3.05 27.65
N GLY A 94 2.05 -2.36 27.53
CA GLY A 94 2.30 -1.41 26.44
C GLY A 94 2.36 -2.15 25.11
N PHE A 95 1.25 -2.17 24.37
CA PHE A 95 1.25 -2.57 22.98
C PHE A 95 1.55 -1.33 22.12
N SER A 96 2.83 -1.18 21.77
CA SER A 96 3.28 -0.22 20.75
C SER A 96 2.78 -0.70 19.38
N GLY A 97 1.50 -0.47 19.11
CA GLY A 97 0.83 -0.75 17.83
C GLY A 97 0.79 0.47 16.92
N SER A 98 1.82 1.31 16.94
CA SER A 98 1.89 2.48 16.07
C SER A 98 2.29 2.02 14.66
N HIS A 99 1.31 1.62 13.85
CA HIS A 99 1.46 1.45 12.40
C HIS A 99 1.65 2.80 11.68
N ALA A 100 2.31 3.77 12.33
CA ALA A 100 2.62 5.05 11.74
C ALA A 100 3.86 4.88 10.87
N VAL A 101 3.73 5.22 9.58
CA VAL A 101 4.87 5.17 8.65
C VAL A 101 5.41 6.57 8.50
N ASP A 102 6.68 6.75 8.87
CA ASP A 102 7.36 8.03 8.79
C ASP A 102 7.40 8.59 7.38
N LYS A 103 7.36 9.92 7.30
CA LYS A 103 7.61 10.70 6.08
C LYS A 103 8.84 10.22 5.32
N HIS A 104 9.93 9.94 6.04
CA HIS A 104 11.18 9.49 5.43
C HIS A 104 11.02 8.16 4.67
N THR A 105 10.26 7.23 5.23
CA THR A 105 9.99 5.92 4.62
C THR A 105 9.21 6.08 3.31
N TRP A 106 8.19 6.94 3.31
CA TRP A 106 7.47 7.27 2.08
C TRP A 106 8.39 7.93 1.06
N LEU A 107 9.17 8.95 1.45
CA LEU A 107 10.11 9.62 0.54
C LEU A 107 11.17 8.67 -0.05
N ASN A 108 11.63 7.68 0.72
CA ASN A 108 12.53 6.65 0.21
C ASN A 108 11.86 5.80 -0.89
N GLU A 109 10.61 5.38 -0.69
CA GLU A 109 9.84 4.70 -1.73
C GLU A 109 9.59 5.60 -2.96
N ALA A 110 9.36 6.90 -2.78
CA ALA A 110 9.26 7.83 -3.91
C ALA A 110 10.54 7.82 -4.76
N SER A 111 11.70 7.87 -4.10
CA SER A 111 13.00 7.82 -4.78
C SER A 111 13.23 6.49 -5.50
N LEU A 112 12.79 5.37 -4.91
CA LEU A 112 12.84 4.05 -5.55
C LEU A 112 11.91 3.96 -6.78
N ALA A 113 10.72 4.56 -6.69
CA ALA A 113 9.79 4.64 -7.81
C ALA A 113 10.38 5.47 -8.96
N GLU A 114 11.02 6.60 -8.66
CA GLU A 114 11.70 7.45 -9.65
C GLU A 114 12.81 6.69 -10.37
N LYS A 115 13.67 5.98 -9.62
CA LYS A 115 14.73 5.11 -10.18
C LYS A 115 14.18 3.99 -11.05
N SER A 116 12.95 3.55 -10.78
CA SER A 116 12.26 2.52 -11.56
C SER A 116 11.56 3.07 -12.81
N GLY A 117 11.67 4.38 -13.09
CA GLY A 117 11.01 5.04 -14.22
C GLY A 117 9.56 5.46 -13.95
N LYS A 118 9.11 5.39 -12.70
CA LYS A 118 7.74 5.69 -12.26
C LYS A 118 7.66 7.11 -11.70
N GLY A 119 8.05 8.06 -12.56
CA GLY A 119 8.20 9.46 -12.18
C GLY A 119 6.88 10.10 -11.72
N LYS A 120 5.72 9.64 -12.22
CA LYS A 120 4.43 10.20 -11.79
C LYS A 120 4.07 9.74 -10.39
N THR A 121 4.30 8.46 -10.06
CA THR A 121 4.10 7.92 -8.71
C THR A 121 5.04 8.61 -7.73
N ALA A 122 6.31 8.78 -8.08
CA ALA A 122 7.27 9.51 -7.26
C ALA A 122 6.82 10.94 -6.98
N ALA A 123 6.48 11.71 -8.03
CA ALA A 123 6.00 13.08 -7.90
C ALA A 123 4.72 13.18 -7.06
N ALA A 124 3.76 12.29 -7.30
CA ALA A 124 2.54 12.21 -6.51
C ALA A 124 2.83 11.90 -5.04
N LEU A 125 3.78 11.01 -4.76
CA LEU A 125 4.17 10.68 -3.39
C LEU A 125 4.85 11.88 -2.70
N HIS A 126 5.76 12.58 -3.39
CA HIS A 126 6.42 13.79 -2.88
C HIS A 126 5.40 14.88 -2.54
N GLU A 127 4.43 15.12 -3.42
CA GLU A 127 3.35 16.07 -3.16
C GLU A 127 2.49 15.64 -1.98
N VAL A 128 1.99 14.41 -1.98
CA VAL A 128 1.12 13.90 -0.90
C VAL A 128 1.85 13.97 0.42
N VAL A 129 3.09 13.49 0.48
CA VAL A 129 3.88 13.47 1.71
C VAL A 129 4.27 14.88 2.15
N GLY A 130 4.50 15.82 1.22
CA GLY A 130 4.77 17.22 1.54
C GLY A 130 3.54 18.01 2.00
N GLU A 131 2.36 17.70 1.44
CA GLU A 131 1.08 18.34 1.74
C GLU A 131 0.45 17.77 3.01
N VAL A 132 0.63 16.46 3.22
CA VAL A 132 -0.03 15.72 4.29
C VAL A 132 0.89 15.62 5.53
N LEU A 133 2.18 15.30 5.43
CA LEU A 133 3.07 15.13 6.60
C LEU A 133 3.97 16.35 6.87
#